data_AF-A0AAD1CEK1-F1
#
_entry.id   AF-A0AAD1CEK1-F1
#
_cell.length_a   1.000
_cell.length_b   1.000
_cell.length_c   1.000
_cell.angle_alpha   90.00
_cell.angle_beta   90.00
_cell.angle_gamma   90.00
#
_symmetry.space_group_name_H-M   'P 1'
#
loop_
_entity.id
_entity.type
_entity.pdbx_description
1 polymer ?
#
loop_
_entity_poly.entity_id
_entity_poly.type
_entity_poly.pdbx_seq_one_letter_code
_entity_poly.pdbx_strand_id
1 'polypeptide(L)'
;MLLTMTDNELLRIKVIQDICDKRLTGVEAAHLLNLSPRQVYRLVKRFIEFGASGLVSLQRGRPGNHRYDENVKLQTLVILHEHYTDFGLTLAHEKLTERHNIHVSVVCWFSLMMPLAN
;
A
#
# COMPACT_ATOMS: atom_id res chain seq x y z
N MET A 1 -14.48 -19.51 1.45
CA MET A 1 -13.95 -18.20 0.99
C MET A 1 -13.47 -18.39 -0.44
N LEU A 2 -14.26 -17.96 -1.43
CA LEU A 2 -13.94 -18.11 -2.86
C LEU A 2 -12.78 -17.17 -3.21
N LEU A 3 -11.66 -17.74 -3.66
CA LEU A 3 -10.46 -17.03 -4.10
C LEU A 3 -10.73 -16.36 -5.45
N THR A 4 -11.44 -15.23 -5.48
CA THR A 4 -11.53 -14.41 -6.70
C THR A 4 -10.18 -13.70 -6.89
N MET A 5 -9.26 -14.38 -7.60
CA MET A 5 -8.03 -13.76 -8.07
C MET A 5 -8.38 -12.69 -9.09
N THR A 6 -7.77 -11.52 -8.99
CA THR A 6 -7.90 -10.51 -10.06
C THR A 6 -7.14 -10.98 -11.30
N ASP A 7 -7.58 -10.57 -12.50
CA ASP A 7 -6.94 -10.96 -13.77
C ASP A 7 -5.43 -10.67 -13.79
N ASN A 8 -5.03 -9.56 -13.15
CA ASN A 8 -3.62 -9.18 -12.98
C ASN A 8 -2.79 -10.19 -12.17
N GLU A 9 -3.40 -10.90 -11.23
CA GLU A 9 -2.70 -11.86 -10.38
C GLU A 9 -2.64 -13.24 -11.02
N LEU A 10 -3.69 -13.62 -11.76
CA LEU A 10 -3.64 -14.80 -12.63
C LEU A 10 -2.56 -14.62 -13.71
N LEU A 11 -2.51 -13.44 -14.34
CA LEU A 11 -1.45 -13.10 -15.29
C LEU A 11 -0.07 -13.19 -14.64
N ARG A 12 0.09 -12.63 -13.43
CA ARG A 12 1.36 -12.67 -12.70
C ARG A 12 1.79 -14.10 -12.37
N ILE A 13 0.87 -14.96 -11.92
CA ILE A 13 1.19 -16.37 -11.65
C ILE A 13 1.66 -17.05 -12.93
N LYS A 14 0.94 -16.87 -14.04
CA LYS A 14 1.29 -17.47 -15.33
C LYS A 14 2.66 -17.01 -15.83
N VAL A 15 2.91 -15.70 -15.84
CA VAL A 15 4.20 -15.13 -16.29
C VAL A 15 5.37 -15.62 -15.44
N ILE A 16 5.20 -15.70 -14.11
CA ILE A 16 6.27 -16.19 -13.23
C ILE A 16 6.49 -17.70 -13.41
N GLN A 17 5.43 -18.50 -13.61
CA GLN A 17 5.54 -19.91 -13.95
C GLN A 17 6.31 -20.10 -15.27
N ASP A 18 6.01 -19.30 -16.30
CA ASP A 18 6.71 -19.37 -17.59
C ASP A 18 8.20 -19.05 -17.48
N ILE A 19 8.61 -18.19 -16.53
CA ILE A 19 10.04 -17.97 -16.21
C ILE A 19 10.66 -19.20 -15.55
N CYS A 20 9.97 -19.81 -14.58
CA CYS A 20 10.44 -21.03 -13.92
C CYS A 20 10.58 -22.21 -14.91
N ASP A 21 9.68 -22.28 -15.88
CA ASP A 21 9.68 -23.27 -16.96
C ASP A 21 10.68 -22.93 -18.08
N LYS A 22 11.46 -21.84 -17.93
CA LYS A 22 12.44 -21.32 -18.90
C LYS A 22 11.85 -20.99 -20.27
N ARG A 23 10.54 -20.74 -20.33
CA ARG A 23 9.81 -20.34 -21.55
C ARG A 23 9.87 -18.83 -21.79
N LEU A 24 10.17 -18.07 -20.75
CA LEU A 24 10.18 -16.61 -20.76
C LEU A 24 11.39 -16.09 -19.98
N THR A 25 12.02 -15.03 -20.47
CA THR A 25 13.11 -14.36 -19.73
C THR A 25 12.56 -13.39 -18.68
N GLY A 26 13.37 -13.10 -17.65
CA GLY A 26 13.01 -12.11 -16.63
C GLY A 26 12.82 -10.68 -17.18
N VAL A 27 13.44 -10.37 -18.32
CA VAL A 27 13.29 -9.06 -19.00
C VAL A 27 11.95 -8.98 -19.73
N GLU A 28 11.57 -10.03 -20.46
CA GLU A 28 10.25 -10.09 -21.11
C GLU A 28 9.11 -10.08 -20.08
N ALA A 29 9.28 -10.81 -18.96
CA ALA A 29 8.34 -10.76 -17.84
C ALA A 29 8.18 -9.36 -17.26
N ALA A 30 9.27 -8.61 -17.15
CA ALA A 30 9.26 -7.23 -16.66
C ALA A 30 8.39 -6.34 -17.55
N HIS A 31 8.49 -6.50 -18.86
CA HIS A 31 7.61 -5.79 -19.82
C HIS A 31 6.15 -6.23 -19.70
N LEU A 32 5.87 -7.54 -19.67
CA LEU A 32 4.50 -8.08 -19.57
C LEU A 32 3.78 -7.66 -18.27
N LEU A 33 4.53 -7.57 -17.17
CA LEU A 33 3.97 -7.21 -15.86
C LEU A 33 4.07 -5.72 -15.56
N ASN A 34 4.68 -4.93 -16.44
CA ASN A 34 5.01 -3.52 -16.23
C ASN A 34 5.75 -3.30 -14.89
N LEU A 35 6.75 -4.15 -14.62
CA LEU A 35 7.58 -4.14 -13.41
C LEU A 35 9.06 -4.01 -13.77
N SER A 36 9.89 -3.61 -12.82
CA SER A 36 11.34 -3.70 -13.00
C SER A 36 11.82 -5.17 -12.97
N PRO A 37 12.91 -5.51 -13.69
CA PRO A 37 13.50 -6.85 -13.63
C PRO A 37 13.81 -7.32 -12.20
N ARG A 38 14.25 -6.40 -11.32
CA ARG A 38 14.49 -6.68 -9.90
C ARG A 38 13.23 -7.15 -9.16
N GLN A 39 12.09 -6.52 -9.43
CA GLN A 39 10.81 -6.94 -8.86
C GLN A 39 10.40 -8.32 -9.37
N VAL A 40 10.62 -8.59 -10.66
CA VAL A 40 10.38 -9.93 -11.25
C VAL A 40 11.24 -10.99 -10.56
N TYR A 41 12.54 -10.77 -10.40
CA TYR A 41 13.42 -11.72 -9.69
C TYR A 41 12.97 -11.98 -8.25
N ARG A 42 12.50 -10.95 -7.54
CA ARG A 42 11.92 -11.12 -6.19
C ARG A 42 10.66 -11.98 -6.19
N LEU A 43 9.79 -11.82 -7.20
CA LEU A 43 8.59 -12.63 -7.37
C LEU A 43 8.95 -14.09 -7.68
N VAL A 44 9.89 -14.33 -8.59
CA VAL A 44 10.40 -15.67 -8.91
C VAL A 44 10.95 -16.35 -7.65
N LYS A 45 11.79 -15.65 -6.87
CA LYS A 45 12.32 -16.20 -5.61
C LYS A 45 11.22 -16.61 -4.64
N ARG A 46 10.20 -15.75 -4.43
CA ARG A 46 9.04 -16.07 -3.59
C ARG A 46 8.21 -17.23 -4.13
N PHE A 47 8.07 -17.33 -5.45
CA PHE A 47 7.36 -18.43 -6.08
C PHE A 47 8.07 -19.76 -5.88
N ILE A 48 9.40 -19.78 -5.93
CA ILE A 48 10.20 -20.97 -5.62
C ILE A 48 10.04 -21.38 -4.14
N GLU A 49 10.01 -20.41 -3.23
CA GLU A 49 9.91 -20.65 -1.78
C GLU A 49 8.49 -21.05 -1.31
N PHE A 50 7.45 -20.46 -1.90
CA PHE A 50 6.07 -20.55 -1.38
C PHE A 50 5.02 -20.95 -2.46
N GLY A 51 5.44 -21.25 -3.68
CA GLY A 51 4.55 -21.51 -4.81
C GLY A 51 3.65 -20.32 -5.16
N ALA A 52 2.49 -20.60 -5.75
CA ALA A 52 1.50 -19.58 -6.12
C ALA A 52 1.05 -18.71 -4.93
N SER A 53 1.05 -19.26 -3.71
CA SER A 53 0.72 -18.51 -2.49
C SER A 53 1.67 -17.36 -2.21
N GLY A 54 2.93 -17.44 -2.65
CA GLY A 54 3.94 -16.38 -2.51
C GLY A 54 3.73 -15.17 -3.44
N LEU A 55 2.88 -15.32 -4.47
CA LEU A 55 2.54 -14.27 -5.45
C LEU A 55 1.20 -13.59 -5.15
N VAL A 56 0.39 -14.19 -4.29
CA VAL A 56 -0.80 -13.57 -3.73
C VAL A 56 -0.36 -12.35 -2.92
N SER A 57 -0.97 -11.19 -3.15
CA SER A 57 -0.66 -9.98 -2.38
C SER A 57 -0.86 -10.26 -0.89
N LEU A 58 0.23 -10.18 -0.11
CA LEU A 58 0.20 -10.27 1.36
C LEU A 58 -0.57 -9.11 2.01
N GLN A 59 -0.92 -8.07 1.23
CA GLN A 59 -1.79 -6.96 1.67
C GLN A 59 -3.28 -7.24 1.43
N ARG A 60 -3.66 -8.34 0.76
CA ARG A 60 -5.09 -8.69 0.68
C ARG A 60 -5.59 -9.12 2.06
N GLY A 61 -6.54 -8.34 2.58
CA GLY A 61 -7.05 -8.48 3.94
C GLY A 61 -6.18 -7.83 5.02
N ARG A 62 -5.06 -7.19 4.67
CA ARG A 62 -4.20 -6.50 5.64
C ARG A 62 -4.14 -4.99 5.35
N PRO A 63 -4.40 -4.13 6.35
CA PRO A 63 -4.08 -2.71 6.24
C PRO A 63 -2.61 -2.55 5.83
N GLY A 64 -2.32 -1.73 4.81
CA GLY A 64 -0.95 -1.55 4.31
C GLY A 64 0.00 -1.08 5.40
N ASN A 65 1.28 -1.45 5.32
CA ASN A 65 2.34 -1.14 6.32
C ASN A 65 2.51 0.35 6.66
N HIS A 66 1.90 1.27 5.90
CA HIS A 66 1.91 2.71 6.13
C HIS A 66 0.62 3.24 6.79
N ARG A 67 -0.30 2.36 7.22
CA ARG A 67 -1.42 2.80 8.07
C ARG A 67 -0.84 3.12 9.44
N TYR A 68 -0.77 4.42 9.74
CA TYR A 68 -0.73 4.91 11.11
C TYR A 68 -1.82 4.21 11.91
N ASP A 69 -1.50 3.87 13.16
CA ASP A 69 -2.44 3.29 14.12
C ASP A 69 -3.78 4.03 14.03
N GLU A 70 -4.87 3.29 13.86
CA GLU A 70 -6.22 3.85 13.74
C GLU A 70 -6.52 4.80 14.91
N ASN A 71 -5.95 4.49 16.09
CA ASN A 71 -6.08 5.28 17.29
C ASN A 71 -5.43 6.67 17.13
N VAL A 72 -4.22 6.72 16.55
CA VAL A 72 -3.52 7.99 16.28
C VAL A 72 -4.32 8.83 15.26
N LYS A 73 -4.95 8.19 14.27
CA LYS A 73 -5.81 8.90 13.32
C LYS A 73 -7.04 9.51 13.99
N LEU A 74 -7.75 8.73 14.81
CA LEU A 74 -8.95 9.19 15.51
C LEU A 74 -8.61 10.30 16.51
N GLN A 75 -7.54 10.15 17.29
CA GLN A 75 -7.05 11.19 18.20
C GLN A 75 -6.69 12.47 17.45
N THR A 76 -6.00 12.35 16.31
CA THR A 76 -5.66 13.51 15.47
C THR A 76 -6.92 14.21 14.96
N LEU A 77 -7.94 13.47 14.51
CA LEU A 77 -9.21 14.03 14.04
C LEU A 77 -9.98 14.77 15.14
N VAL A 78 -10.03 14.21 16.36
CA VAL A 78 -10.70 14.83 17.51
C VAL A 78 -10.02 16.15 17.86
N ILE A 79 -8.69 16.15 18.04
CA ILE A 79 -7.92 17.35 18.37
C ILE A 79 -8.06 18.40 17.26
N LEU A 80 -8.08 17.96 15.99
CA LEU A 80 -8.25 18.86 14.85
C LEU A 80 -9.61 19.58 14.88
N HIS A 81 -10.69 18.83 15.11
CA HIS A 81 -12.04 19.39 15.18
C HIS A 81 -12.29 20.25 16.43
N GLU A 82 -11.64 19.92 17.54
CA GLU A 82 -11.80 20.67 18.79
C GLU A 82 -10.97 21.95 18.85
N HIS A 83 -9.79 21.98 18.20
CA HIS A 83 -8.82 23.05 18.41
C HIS A 83 -8.33 23.78 17.15
N TYR A 84 -8.49 23.19 15.95
CA TYR A 84 -7.79 23.66 14.75
C TYR A 84 -8.68 23.73 13.49
N THR A 85 -10.01 23.83 13.67
CA THR A 85 -10.99 23.91 12.57
C THR A 85 -10.75 25.11 11.64
N ASP A 86 -10.20 26.20 12.16
CA ASP A 86 -9.91 27.43 11.40
C ASP A 86 -8.48 27.48 10.82
N PHE A 87 -7.68 26.42 11.00
CA PHE A 87 -6.26 26.40 10.66
C PHE A 87 -6.04 25.77 9.29
N GLY A 88 -5.13 26.35 8.50
CA GLY A 88 -4.66 25.72 7.26
C GLY A 88 -3.86 24.44 7.52
N LEU A 89 -3.86 23.51 6.53
CA LEU A 89 -3.15 22.22 6.50
C LEU A 89 -1.81 22.21 7.24
N THR A 90 -0.94 23.14 6.85
CA THR A 90 0.44 23.21 7.32
C THR A 90 0.52 23.68 8.77
N LEU A 91 -0.26 24.70 9.13
CA LEU A 91 -0.24 25.25 10.49
C LEU A 91 -0.87 24.28 11.49
N ALA A 92 -1.91 23.56 11.10
CA ALA A 92 -2.49 22.49 11.92
C ALA A 92 -1.48 21.36 12.16
N HIS A 93 -0.74 20.95 11.13
CA HIS A 93 0.32 19.95 11.24
C HIS A 93 1.46 20.37 12.18
N GLU A 94 1.92 21.62 12.06
CA GLU A 94 2.94 22.19 12.96
C GLU A 94 2.46 22.18 14.41
N LYS A 95 1.22 22.61 14.68
CA LYS A 95 0.67 22.64 16.05
C LYS A 95 0.41 21.27 16.65
N LEU A 96 0.00 20.29 15.83
CA LEU A 96 -0.12 18.88 16.24
C LEU A 96 1.24 18.29 16.64
N THR A 97 2.29 18.64 15.90
CA THR A 97 3.65 18.18 16.20
C THR A 97 4.20 18.86 17.46
N GLU A 98 4.06 20.17 17.58
CA GLU A 98 4.61 20.95 18.70
C GLU A 98 3.89 20.72 20.03
N ARG A 99 2.55 20.66 20.02
CA ARG A 99 1.73 20.67 21.26
C ARG A 99 1.25 19.28 21.67
N HIS A 100 1.10 18.37 20.71
CA HIS A 100 0.55 17.04 20.96
C HIS A 100 1.54 15.92 20.68
N ASN A 101 2.75 16.24 20.21
CA ASN A 101 3.83 15.30 19.89
C ASN A 101 3.39 14.22 18.86
N ILE A 102 2.44 14.55 17.99
CA ILE A 102 1.90 13.66 16.97
C ILE A 102 2.60 13.94 15.64
N HIS A 103 3.44 12.99 15.20
CA HIS A 103 4.17 13.08 13.93
C HIS A 103 3.40 12.37 12.80
N VAL A 104 2.44 13.07 12.18
CA VAL A 104 1.66 12.58 11.03
C VAL A 104 1.98 13.37 9.76
N SER A 105 2.17 12.71 8.61
CA SER A 105 2.46 13.42 7.35
C SER A 105 1.29 14.31 6.89
N VAL A 106 1.59 15.51 6.38
CA VAL A 106 0.64 16.49 5.81
C VAL A 106 -0.23 15.86 4.70
N VAL A 107 0.29 14.87 3.96
CA VAL A 107 -0.45 14.15 2.91
C VAL A 107 -1.62 13.31 3.48
N CYS A 108 -1.51 12.87 4.74
CA CYS A 108 -2.57 12.15 5.45
C CYS A 108 -3.79 13.07 5.74
N TRP A 109 -3.54 14.36 5.96
CA TRP A 109 -4.56 15.39 6.21
C TRP A 109 -5.52 15.56 5.03
N PHE A 110 -4.98 15.54 3.80
CA PHE A 110 -5.78 15.66 2.56
C PHE A 110 -6.72 14.46 2.35
N SER A 111 -6.26 13.25 2.68
CA SER A 111 -7.07 12.03 2.55
C SER A 111 -8.11 11.86 3.65
N LEU A 112 -7.94 12.52 4.81
CA LEU A 112 -8.84 12.43 5.97
C LEU A 112 -9.99 13.44 5.93
N MET A 113 -9.82 14.61 5.28
CA MET A 113 -10.87 15.65 5.18
C MET A 113 -11.79 15.51 3.95
N MET A 114 -11.38 14.81 2.89
CA MET A 114 -12.23 14.63 1.70
C MET A 114 -13.59 13.93 1.94
N PRO A 115 -13.75 12.95 2.88
CA PRO A 115 -15.07 12.34 3.11
C PRO A 115 -16.06 13.21 3.90
N LEU A 116 -15.67 14.40 4.38
CA LEU A 116 -16.56 15.33 5.09
C LEU A 116 -17.05 16.50 4.22
N ALA A 117 -16.68 16.52 2.94
CA ALA A 117 -17.02 17.57 1.98
C ALA A 117 -18.12 17.18 0.97
N ASN A 118 -18.91 16.13 1.25
CA ASN A 118 -20.05 15.73 0.42
C ASN A 118 -21.31 15.52 1.26
#